data_AF-A0A2W1P3F3-F1
#
_entry.id   AF-A0A2W1P3F3-F1
#
_cell.length_a   1.000
_cell.length_b   1.000
_cell.length_c   1.000
_cell.angle_alpha   90.00
_cell.angle_beta   90.00
_cell.angle_gamma   90.00
#
_symmetry.space_group_name_H-M   'P 1'
#
loop_
_entity.id
_entity.type
_entity.pdbx_description
1 polymer ?
#
loop_
_entity_poly.entity_id
_entity_poly.type
_entity_poly.pdbx_seq_one_letter_code
_entity_poly.pdbx_strand_id
1 'polypeptide(L)'
;MSSLGAAHVGEGGLMYTKLMIVAHPDDESIFGGTQLLQSKGWKVICVTNGYNPVRRKEFAKAMAKAGALFEIWKYRDRRHGGFDCARLTVDLKQAISRKTVAKVVTHNLNGEYGHNQHKVLSKLVHTLVAKNLYVFDPAGRRLDKRLLTQKKTLLAMYTSQKFNLRKFTYYVEHEGLKRVK
;
A
#
# COMPACT_ATOMS: atom_id res chain seq x y z
N MET A 1 26.07 23.22 -12.30
CA MET A 1 26.69 22.53 -11.15
C MET A 1 25.86 21.31 -10.83
N SER A 2 26.40 20.15 -11.21
CA SER A 2 25.83 18.82 -11.11
C SER A 2 26.07 18.22 -9.72
N SER A 3 25.04 17.58 -9.15
CA SER A 3 25.21 16.30 -8.42
C SER A 3 23.85 15.66 -8.16
N LEU A 4 23.41 14.86 -9.13
CA LEU A 4 22.46 13.77 -8.91
C LEU A 4 23.17 12.70 -8.08
N GLY A 5 22.78 12.56 -6.81
CA GLY A 5 23.13 11.40 -5.99
C GLY A 5 22.26 10.21 -6.37
N ALA A 6 22.58 9.53 -7.47
CA ALA A 6 22.07 8.20 -7.76
C ALA A 6 22.94 7.19 -7.02
N ALA A 7 22.42 6.58 -5.96
CA ALA A 7 23.06 5.43 -5.34
C ALA A 7 23.00 4.25 -6.32
N HIS A 8 24.17 3.71 -6.67
CA HIS A 8 24.34 2.47 -7.42
C HIS A 8 23.56 1.33 -6.73
N VAL A 9 22.69 0.66 -7.49
CA VAL A 9 22.11 -0.64 -7.12
C VAL A 9 22.66 -1.65 -8.12
N GLY A 10 23.41 -2.63 -7.62
CA GLY A 10 24.10 -3.64 -8.43
C GLY A 10 23.17 -4.45 -9.33
N GLU A 11 23.78 -5.00 -10.39
CA GLU A 11 23.17 -5.88 -11.37
C GLU A 11 22.60 -7.14 -10.70
N GLY A 12 21.30 -7.07 -10.44
CA GLY A 12 20.51 -8.05 -9.71
C GLY A 12 19.25 -7.37 -9.16
N GLY A 13 18.73 -6.38 -9.88
CA GLY A 13 17.68 -5.48 -9.38
C GLY A 13 16.48 -6.28 -8.90
N LEU A 14 16.08 -6.09 -7.65
CA LEU A 14 14.91 -6.77 -7.07
C LEU A 14 13.73 -6.71 -8.07
N MET A 15 13.38 -7.85 -8.63
CA MET A 15 12.23 -7.98 -9.51
C MET A 15 11.00 -8.14 -8.63
N TYR A 16 10.02 -7.26 -8.78
CA TYR A 16 8.70 -7.42 -8.19
C TYR A 16 7.76 -8.06 -9.21
N THR A 17 6.91 -8.96 -8.75
CA THR A 17 5.85 -9.60 -9.56
C THR A 17 4.46 -9.24 -9.02
N LYS A 18 4.40 -8.58 -7.86
CA LYS A 18 3.17 -8.21 -7.17
C LYS A 18 3.20 -6.73 -6.80
N LEU A 19 2.09 -6.04 -7.02
CA LEU A 19 1.94 -4.61 -6.77
C LEU A 19 0.84 -4.37 -5.75
N MET A 20 1.12 -3.58 -4.72
CA MET A 20 0.11 -3.08 -3.79
C MET A 20 0.05 -1.56 -3.90
N ILE A 21 -1.14 -1.00 -4.11
CA ILE A 21 -1.34 0.44 -4.31
C ILE A 21 -2.29 0.95 -3.23
N VAL A 22 -1.81 1.85 -2.37
CA VAL A 22 -2.53 2.35 -1.20
C VAL A 22 -2.58 3.88 -1.14
N ALA A 23 -3.59 4.41 -0.48
CA ALA A 23 -3.83 5.84 -0.37
C ALA A 23 -2.82 6.49 0.58
N HIS A 24 -2.73 5.98 1.81
CA HIS A 24 -1.92 6.54 2.87
C HIS A 24 -0.86 5.53 3.30
N PRO A 25 0.28 6.01 3.84
CA PRO A 25 1.19 5.09 4.51
C PRO A 25 0.41 4.49 5.68
N ASP A 26 0.75 3.28 6.12
CA ASP A 26 0.04 2.42 7.09
C ASP A 26 -1.11 1.57 6.53
N ASP A 27 -1.83 2.03 5.51
CA ASP A 27 -2.90 1.26 4.87
C ASP A 27 -2.40 -0.12 4.40
N GLU A 28 -1.19 -0.19 3.85
CA GLU A 28 -0.59 -1.44 3.37
C GLU A 28 -0.36 -2.44 4.51
N SER A 29 -0.06 -1.95 5.71
CA SER A 29 0.17 -2.76 6.90
C SER A 29 -1.11 -3.08 7.66
N ILE A 30 -2.11 -2.17 7.64
CA ILE A 30 -3.42 -2.37 8.27
C ILE A 30 -4.21 -3.41 7.48
N PHE A 31 -4.28 -3.27 6.16
CA PHE A 31 -5.19 -4.05 5.32
C PHE A 31 -4.51 -5.16 4.53
N GLY A 32 -3.18 -5.11 4.35
CA GLY A 32 -2.42 -6.08 3.56
C GLY A 32 -1.13 -6.59 4.23
N GLY A 33 -0.97 -6.35 5.54
CA GLY A 33 0.27 -6.61 6.25
C GLY A 33 0.70 -8.08 6.22
N THR A 34 -0.22 -9.04 6.32
CA THR A 34 0.15 -10.46 6.23
C THR A 34 0.59 -10.84 4.82
N GLN A 35 -0.02 -10.26 3.78
CA GLN A 35 0.41 -10.47 2.39
C GLN A 35 1.88 -10.09 2.17
N LEU A 36 2.29 -8.96 2.76
CA LEU A 36 3.67 -8.44 2.70
C LEU A 36 4.64 -9.31 3.49
N LEU A 37 4.23 -9.82 4.65
CA LEU A 37 5.07 -10.61 5.55
C LEU A 37 5.25 -12.06 5.09
N GLN A 38 4.23 -12.65 4.45
CA GLN A 38 4.21 -14.08 4.10
C GLN A 38 4.84 -14.38 2.73
N SER A 39 5.08 -13.37 1.89
CA SER A 39 5.62 -13.62 0.55
C SER A 39 6.50 -12.48 0.03
N LYS A 40 7.50 -12.80 -0.78
CA LYS A 40 8.42 -11.85 -1.40
C LYS A 40 7.94 -11.38 -2.77
N GLY A 41 8.65 -10.42 -3.37
CA GLY A 41 8.34 -9.91 -4.72
C GLY A 41 7.25 -8.84 -4.76
N TRP A 42 7.02 -8.15 -3.63
CA TRP A 42 6.12 -7.01 -3.57
C TRP A 42 6.82 -5.70 -3.89
N LYS A 43 6.12 -4.86 -4.64
CA LYS A 43 6.31 -3.41 -4.63
C LYS A 43 5.06 -2.74 -4.07
N VAL A 44 5.23 -1.79 -3.17
CA VAL A 44 4.14 -0.99 -2.60
C VAL A 44 4.23 0.45 -3.08
N ILE A 45 3.16 0.98 -3.65
CA ILE A 45 3.03 2.39 -4.01
C ILE A 45 2.04 3.02 -3.04
N CYS A 46 2.53 3.93 -2.20
CA CYS A 46 1.68 4.80 -1.40
C CYS A 46 1.55 6.16 -2.09
N VAL A 47 0.34 6.60 -2.39
CA VAL A 47 0.17 7.79 -3.26
C VAL A 47 0.25 9.13 -2.51
N THR A 48 0.09 9.15 -1.19
CA THR A 48 0.14 10.38 -0.38
C THR A 48 1.36 10.47 0.53
N ASN A 49 1.50 11.64 1.19
CA ASN A 49 2.42 11.86 2.31
C ASN A 49 3.92 11.75 2.01
N GLY A 50 4.35 11.64 0.76
CA GLY A 50 5.78 11.67 0.39
C GLY A 50 6.49 12.99 0.74
N TYR A 51 5.74 14.08 0.95
CA TYR A 51 6.24 15.35 1.47
C TYR A 51 6.40 15.36 2.99
N ASN A 52 5.71 14.48 3.72
CA ASN A 52 5.73 14.43 5.17
C ASN A 52 6.92 13.56 5.64
N PRO A 53 7.98 14.15 6.24
CA PRO A 53 9.20 13.43 6.56
C PRO A 53 9.00 12.32 7.60
N VAL A 54 8.09 12.52 8.56
CA VAL A 54 7.78 11.53 9.60
C VAL A 54 7.07 10.34 8.98
N ARG A 55 5.94 10.58 8.31
CA ARG A 55 5.15 9.52 7.65
C ARG A 55 5.98 8.73 6.64
N ARG A 56 6.82 9.42 5.84
CA ARG A 56 7.73 8.80 4.87
C ARG A 56 8.76 7.90 5.53
N LYS A 57 9.36 8.34 6.64
CA LYS A 57 10.35 7.54 7.38
C LYS A 57 9.73 6.28 7.99
N GLU A 58 8.52 6.40 8.54
CA GLU A 58 7.78 5.25 9.09
C GLU A 58 7.42 4.24 8.00
N PHE A 59 6.90 4.71 6.86
CA PHE A 59 6.60 3.87 5.71
C PHE A 59 7.83 3.12 5.20
N ALA A 60 8.94 3.83 5.00
CA ALA A 60 10.20 3.21 4.56
C ALA A 60 10.69 2.11 5.53
N LYS A 61 10.57 2.34 6.85
CA LYS A 61 10.89 1.33 7.87
C LYS A 61 9.99 0.11 7.79
N ALA A 62 8.68 0.30 7.60
CA ALA A 62 7.74 -0.80 7.43
C ALA A 62 8.05 -1.62 6.17
N MET A 63 8.34 -0.97 5.05
CA MET A 63 8.68 -1.64 3.79
C MET A 63 9.99 -2.40 3.87
N ALA A 64 11.01 -1.82 4.53
CA ALA A 64 12.26 -2.51 4.82
C ALA A 64 12.03 -3.77 5.67
N LYS A 65 11.20 -3.68 6.72
CA LYS A 65 10.85 -4.82 7.58
C LYS A 65 10.09 -5.91 6.83
N ALA A 66 9.21 -5.55 5.90
CA ALA A 66 8.52 -6.50 5.02
C ALA A 66 9.45 -7.11 3.96
N GLY A 67 10.55 -6.42 3.61
CA GLY A 67 11.39 -6.75 2.47
C GLY A 67 10.67 -6.48 1.14
N ALA A 68 9.91 -5.38 1.08
CA ALA A 68 9.19 -4.94 -0.11
C ALA A 68 9.89 -3.73 -0.74
N LEU A 69 9.90 -3.67 -2.07
CA LEU A 69 10.20 -2.42 -2.78
C LEU A 69 9.09 -1.42 -2.53
N PHE A 70 9.41 -0.12 -2.62
CA PHE A 70 8.37 0.88 -2.43
C PHE A 70 8.58 2.18 -3.18
N GLU A 71 7.47 2.87 -3.42
CA GLU A 71 7.41 4.29 -3.76
C GLU A 71 6.41 4.99 -2.82
N ILE A 72 6.70 6.23 -2.49
CA ILE A 72 5.78 7.10 -1.76
C ILE A 72 5.68 8.45 -2.46
N TRP A 73 4.49 8.77 -2.96
CA TRP A 73 4.24 9.95 -3.78
C TRP A 73 3.72 11.11 -2.94
N LYS A 74 3.64 12.31 -3.54
CA LYS A 74 3.39 13.56 -2.83
C LYS A 74 1.96 14.09 -2.98
N TYR A 75 0.99 13.26 -3.36
CA TYR A 75 -0.41 13.72 -3.40
C TYR A 75 -0.87 14.13 -2.00
N ARG A 76 -1.76 15.12 -1.94
CA ARG A 76 -2.28 15.65 -0.67
C ARG A 76 -3.14 14.61 0.02
N ASP A 77 -2.87 14.38 1.29
CA ASP A 77 -3.74 13.63 2.20
C ASP A 77 -4.94 14.50 2.60
N ARG A 78 -6.16 14.02 2.35
CA ARG A 78 -7.41 14.75 2.59
C ARG A 78 -8.52 13.79 3.00
N ARG A 79 -8.92 13.84 4.28
CA ARG A 79 -10.02 13.04 4.82
C ARG A 79 -11.36 13.20 4.08
N HIS A 80 -11.73 14.43 3.74
CA HIS A 80 -12.98 14.78 3.05
C HIS A 80 -12.74 15.25 1.59
N GLY A 81 -11.64 14.81 0.97
CA GLY A 81 -11.26 15.22 -0.38
C GLY A 81 -11.02 14.05 -1.32
N GLY A 82 -10.82 14.36 -2.61
CA GLY A 82 -10.39 13.40 -3.63
C GLY A 82 -8.92 13.58 -3.98
N PHE A 83 -8.55 13.04 -5.14
CA PHE A 83 -7.28 13.32 -5.80
C PHE A 83 -7.49 14.25 -7.00
N ASP A 84 -6.40 14.85 -7.48
CA ASP A 84 -6.34 15.24 -8.89
C ASP A 84 -6.34 13.95 -9.72
N CYS A 85 -7.55 13.52 -10.13
CA CYS A 85 -7.74 12.23 -10.79
C CYS A 85 -7.06 12.17 -12.15
N ALA A 86 -6.97 13.28 -12.89
CA ALA A 86 -6.34 13.31 -14.20
C ALA A 86 -4.84 13.01 -14.06
N ARG A 87 -4.16 13.75 -13.19
CA ARG A 87 -2.73 13.54 -12.92
C ARG A 87 -2.46 12.16 -12.31
N LEU A 88 -3.24 11.77 -11.31
CA LEU A 88 -3.06 10.46 -10.64
C LEU A 88 -3.26 9.29 -11.61
N THR A 89 -4.20 9.41 -12.56
CA THR A 89 -4.41 8.38 -13.59
C THR A 89 -3.19 8.21 -14.47
N VAL A 90 -2.52 9.29 -14.88
CA VAL A 90 -1.31 9.23 -15.70
C VAL A 90 -0.17 8.54 -14.94
N ASP A 91 0.07 8.96 -13.69
CA ASP A 91 1.12 8.38 -12.86
C ASP A 91 0.87 6.89 -12.57
N LEU A 92 -0.38 6.51 -12.26
CA LEU A 92 -0.76 5.11 -12.04
C LEU A 92 -0.63 4.28 -13.31
N LYS A 93 -1.07 4.79 -14.47
CA LYS A 93 -0.87 4.12 -15.77
C LYS A 93 0.60 3.81 -15.99
N GLN A 94 1.47 4.79 -15.76
CA GLN A 94 2.90 4.63 -15.94
C GLN A 94 3.49 3.62 -14.93
N ALA A 95 3.04 3.63 -13.68
CA ALA A 95 3.52 2.68 -12.67
C ALA A 95 3.07 1.24 -12.94
N ILE A 96 1.84 1.05 -13.43
CA ILE A 96 1.23 -0.25 -13.71
C ILE A 96 1.75 -0.83 -15.03
N SER A 97 1.94 -0.02 -16.08
CA SER A 97 2.33 -0.49 -17.42
C SER A 97 3.78 -0.97 -17.53
N ARG A 98 4.64 -0.59 -16.56
CA ARG A 98 6.08 -0.86 -16.62
C ARG A 98 6.46 -2.35 -16.57
N LYS A 99 5.60 -3.25 -16.08
CA LYS A 99 5.91 -4.70 -15.94
C LYS A 99 4.66 -5.58 -15.96
N THR A 100 4.82 -6.82 -16.42
CA THR A 100 3.81 -7.88 -16.23
C THR A 100 3.73 -8.24 -14.75
N VAL A 101 2.72 -7.71 -14.05
CA VAL A 101 2.43 -8.04 -12.66
C VAL A 101 1.44 -9.21 -12.59
N ALA A 102 1.77 -10.22 -11.78
CA ALA A 102 0.93 -11.39 -11.56
C ALA A 102 -0.24 -11.11 -10.61
N LYS A 103 -0.10 -10.08 -9.74
CA LYS A 103 -1.11 -9.70 -8.76
C LYS A 103 -1.07 -8.20 -8.49
N VAL A 104 -2.23 -7.55 -8.52
CA VAL A 104 -2.41 -6.18 -8.03
C VAL A 104 -3.36 -6.18 -6.84
N VAL A 105 -3.00 -5.48 -5.78
CA VAL A 105 -3.83 -5.29 -4.59
C VAL A 105 -4.06 -3.80 -4.35
N THR A 106 -5.30 -3.41 -4.03
CA THR A 106 -5.64 -2.04 -3.65
C THR A 106 -6.84 -2.01 -2.70
N HIS A 107 -7.33 -0.82 -2.39
CA HIS A 107 -8.56 -0.64 -1.61
C HIS A 107 -9.79 -1.21 -2.30
N ASN A 108 -10.81 -1.58 -1.54
CA ASN A 108 -12.13 -1.90 -2.08
C ASN A 108 -12.93 -0.64 -2.44
N LEU A 109 -14.01 -0.82 -3.21
CA LEU A 109 -14.84 0.30 -3.69
C LEU A 109 -15.61 1.01 -2.55
N ASN A 110 -15.73 0.39 -1.38
CA ASN A 110 -16.30 1.00 -0.18
C ASN A 110 -15.28 1.82 0.62
N GLY A 111 -13.98 1.71 0.30
CA GLY A 111 -12.88 2.38 0.99
C GLY A 111 -12.66 1.87 2.41
N GLU A 112 -12.87 0.57 2.63
CA GLU A 112 -12.81 -0.14 3.93
C GLU A 112 -13.75 0.44 4.98
N TYR A 113 -13.36 1.56 5.59
CA TYR A 113 -14.15 2.30 6.59
C TYR A 113 -14.81 3.56 6.00
N GLY A 114 -14.97 3.63 4.68
CA GLY A 114 -15.69 4.71 4.01
C GLY A 114 -14.83 5.89 3.55
N HIS A 115 -13.50 5.81 3.65
CA HIS A 115 -12.61 6.93 3.36
C HIS A 115 -12.66 7.33 1.87
N ASN A 116 -12.85 8.62 1.58
CA ASN A 116 -13.08 9.06 0.20
C ASN A 116 -11.87 8.80 -0.72
N GLN A 117 -10.65 9.09 -0.25
CA GLN A 117 -9.44 8.82 -1.03
C GLN A 117 -9.23 7.32 -1.32
N HIS A 118 -9.67 6.41 -0.42
CA HIS A 118 -9.59 4.97 -0.70
C HIS A 118 -10.54 4.61 -1.84
N LYS A 119 -11.78 5.12 -1.81
CA LYS A 119 -12.78 4.92 -2.86
C LYS A 119 -12.30 5.44 -4.21
N VAL A 120 -11.76 6.66 -4.25
CA VAL A 120 -11.26 7.27 -5.49
C VAL A 120 -10.08 6.46 -6.05
N LEU A 121 -9.09 6.14 -5.21
CA LEU A 121 -7.94 5.34 -5.66
C LEU A 121 -8.38 3.96 -6.16
N SER A 122 -9.29 3.30 -5.43
CA SER A 122 -9.86 2.01 -5.81
C SER A 122 -10.50 2.08 -7.20
N LYS A 123 -11.36 3.07 -7.47
CA LYS A 123 -12.01 3.25 -8.79
C LYS A 123 -10.99 3.43 -9.93
N LEU A 124 -9.95 4.23 -9.70
CA LEU A 124 -8.89 4.42 -10.71
C LEU A 124 -8.15 3.11 -10.98
N VAL A 125 -7.71 2.40 -9.94
CA VAL A 125 -7.00 1.12 -10.12
C VAL A 125 -7.90 0.06 -10.77
N HIS A 126 -9.19 0.01 -10.42
CA HIS A 126 -10.15 -0.86 -11.11
C HIS A 126 -10.25 -0.53 -12.60
N THR A 127 -10.21 0.75 -12.97
CA THR A 127 -10.26 1.15 -14.38
C THR A 127 -8.99 0.74 -15.13
N LEU A 128 -7.83 0.86 -14.49
CA LEU A 128 -6.52 0.65 -15.12
C LEU A 128 -6.05 -0.80 -15.15
N VAL A 129 -6.54 -1.66 -14.25
CA VAL A 129 -6.13 -3.06 -14.14
C VAL A 129 -7.21 -3.96 -14.74
N ALA A 130 -6.84 -4.72 -15.78
CA ALA A 130 -7.77 -5.58 -16.50
C ALA A 130 -7.96 -6.96 -15.86
N LYS A 131 -6.93 -7.52 -15.22
CA LYS A 131 -6.93 -8.88 -14.65
C LYS A 131 -6.10 -8.97 -13.38
N ASN A 132 -6.36 -10.00 -12.58
CA ASN A 132 -5.61 -10.30 -11.36
C ASN A 132 -5.63 -9.14 -10.34
N LEU A 133 -6.76 -8.46 -10.28
CA LEU A 133 -7.00 -7.39 -9.31
C LEU A 133 -7.65 -7.98 -8.07
N TYR A 134 -7.06 -7.65 -6.93
CA TYR A 134 -7.55 -8.00 -5.62
C TYR A 134 -7.78 -6.73 -4.82
N VAL A 135 -8.74 -6.78 -3.92
CA VAL A 135 -9.04 -5.68 -3.00
C VAL A 135 -8.92 -6.15 -1.56
N PHE A 136 -8.61 -5.23 -0.65
CA PHE A 136 -8.71 -5.48 0.78
C PHE A 136 -10.16 -5.79 1.16
N ASP A 137 -10.38 -6.93 1.79
CA ASP A 137 -11.71 -7.38 2.18
C ASP A 137 -11.59 -8.26 3.43
N PRO A 138 -12.01 -7.80 4.62
CA PRO A 138 -11.83 -8.55 5.84
C PRO A 138 -12.40 -9.97 5.74
N ALA A 139 -11.60 -10.95 6.15
CA ALA A 139 -12.06 -12.33 6.24
C ALA A 139 -13.05 -12.48 7.40
N GLY A 140 -14.02 -13.39 7.28
CA GLY A 140 -14.91 -13.75 8.39
C GLY A 140 -14.20 -14.45 9.56
N ARG A 141 -12.90 -14.71 9.46
CA ARG A 141 -12.08 -15.34 10.50
C ARG A 141 -10.94 -14.45 10.92
N ARG A 142 -10.61 -14.52 12.21
CA ARG A 142 -9.44 -13.87 12.80
C ARG A 142 -8.15 -14.54 12.30
N LEU A 143 -7.10 -13.74 12.11
CA LEU A 143 -5.73 -14.20 11.88
C LEU A 143 -5.23 -15.04 13.06
N ASP A 144 -4.41 -16.05 12.78
CA ASP A 144 -3.74 -16.81 13.83
C ASP A 144 -2.79 -15.90 14.65
N LYS A 145 -2.52 -16.34 15.89
CA LYS A 145 -1.75 -15.56 16.86
C LYS A 145 -0.36 -15.20 16.36
N ARG A 146 0.30 -16.08 15.60
CA ARG A 146 1.65 -15.85 15.09
C ARG A 146 1.64 -14.76 14.03
N LEU A 147 0.79 -14.88 13.01
CA LEU A 147 0.66 -13.87 11.96
C LEU A 147 0.21 -12.52 12.52
N LEU A 148 -0.75 -12.52 13.44
CA LEU A 148 -1.19 -11.28 14.10
C LEU A 148 -0.05 -10.62 14.89
N THR A 149 0.79 -11.40 15.56
CA THR A 149 1.96 -10.88 16.28
C THR A 149 2.94 -10.24 15.30
N GLN A 150 3.29 -10.93 14.22
CA GLN A 150 4.18 -10.39 13.18
C GLN A 150 3.61 -9.10 12.57
N LYS A 151 2.31 -9.09 12.23
CA LYS A 151 1.60 -7.91 11.71
C LYS A 151 1.63 -6.74 12.70
N LYS A 152 1.43 -6.99 14.00
CA LYS A 152 1.57 -5.94 15.04
C LYS A 152 2.99 -5.39 15.12
N THR A 153 4.03 -6.21 14.93
CA THR A 153 5.41 -5.68 14.86
C THR A 153 5.66 -4.82 13.63
N LEU A 154 5.00 -5.09 12.51
CA LEU A 154 5.04 -4.26 11.31
C LEU A 154 4.34 -2.91 11.57
N LEU A 155 3.12 -2.95 12.10
CA LEU A 155 2.34 -1.76 12.46
C LEU A 155 3.03 -0.86 13.49
N ALA A 156 3.87 -1.43 14.37
CA ALA A 156 4.65 -0.68 15.35
C ALA A 156 5.64 0.32 14.73
N MET A 157 5.94 0.21 13.42
CA MET A 157 6.78 1.18 12.71
C MET A 157 6.08 2.55 12.55
N TYR A 158 4.75 2.59 12.60
CA TYR A 158 3.94 3.80 12.48
C TYR A 158 3.67 4.44 13.85
N THR A 159 4.74 4.86 14.51
CA THR A 159 4.68 5.44 15.86
C THR A 159 3.81 6.69 15.96
N SER A 160 3.77 7.51 14.91
CA SER A 160 2.94 8.71 14.80
C SER A 160 1.44 8.41 14.71
N GLN A 161 1.06 7.15 14.41
CA GLN A 161 -0.32 6.75 14.13
C GLN A 161 -0.93 5.83 15.18
N LYS A 162 -0.24 5.56 16.30
CA LYS A 162 -0.68 4.61 17.33
C LYS A 162 -2.14 4.78 17.77
N PHE A 163 -2.62 6.01 17.93
CA PHE A 163 -4.01 6.29 18.31
C PHE A 163 -5.01 5.96 17.20
N ASN A 164 -4.66 6.25 15.94
CA ASN A 164 -5.51 5.95 14.79
C ASN A 164 -5.58 4.45 14.52
N LEU A 165 -4.46 3.73 14.67
CA LEU A 165 -4.40 2.28 14.46
C LEU A 165 -5.38 1.49 15.35
N ARG A 166 -5.66 1.95 16.57
CA ARG A 166 -6.62 1.31 17.48
C ARG A 166 -8.05 1.27 16.91
N LYS A 167 -8.41 2.22 16.04
CA LYS A 167 -9.73 2.28 15.39
C LYS A 167 -9.90 1.21 14.32
N PHE A 168 -8.78 0.63 13.84
CA PHE A 168 -8.78 -0.36 12.76
C PHE A 168 -8.49 -1.78 13.25
N THR A 169 -8.64 -2.04 14.55
CA THR A 169 -8.39 -3.36 15.16
C THR A 169 -9.08 -4.49 14.41
N TYR A 170 -10.35 -4.31 14.03
CA TYR A 170 -11.09 -5.32 13.26
C TYR A 170 -10.37 -5.69 11.95
N TYR A 171 -10.00 -4.70 11.13
CA TYR A 171 -9.28 -4.90 9.87
C TYR A 171 -7.88 -5.49 10.08
N VAL A 172 -7.19 -5.08 11.14
CA VAL A 172 -5.89 -5.64 11.50
C VAL A 172 -6.01 -7.14 11.80
N GLU A 173 -7.03 -7.52 12.56
CA GLU A 173 -7.20 -8.87 13.07
C GLU A 173 -7.88 -9.83 12.09
N HIS A 174 -8.61 -9.31 11.12
CA HIS A 174 -9.40 -10.08 10.16
C HIS A 174 -8.92 -9.81 8.73
N GLU A 175 -7.62 -9.65 8.51
CA GLU A 175 -7.08 -9.39 7.17
C GLU A 175 -7.55 -10.43 6.15
N GLY A 176 -8.03 -9.95 5.01
CA GLY A 176 -8.38 -10.79 3.87
C GLY A 176 -8.25 -10.02 2.56
N LEU A 177 -8.25 -10.78 1.47
CA LEU A 177 -8.29 -10.25 0.11
C LEU A 177 -9.41 -10.91 -0.67
N LYS A 178 -10.08 -10.13 -1.52
CA LYS A 178 -11.05 -10.62 -2.49
C LYS A 178 -10.56 -10.35 -3.90
N ARG A 179 -10.57 -11.37 -4.77
CA ARG A 179 -10.31 -11.17 -6.20
C ARG A 179 -11.55 -10.56 -6.86
N VAL A 180 -11.33 -9.53 -7.67
CA VAL A 180 -12.41 -8.79 -8.36
C VAL A 180 -12.24 -8.76 -9.89
N LYS A 181 -11.06 -9.13 -10.41
CA LYS A 181 -10.74 -9.35 -11.83
C LYS A 181 -9.65 -10.39 -12.02
#